data_AF-A0AA42W9I9-F1
#
_entry.id   AF-A0AA42W9I9-F1
#
_cell.length_a   1.000
_cell.length_b   1.000
_cell.length_c   1.000
_cell.angle_alpha   90.00
_cell.angle_beta   90.00
_cell.angle_gamma   90.00
#
_symmetry.space_group_name_H-M   'P 1'
#
loop_
_entity.id
_entity.type
_entity.pdbx_description
1 polymer ?
#
loop_
_entity_poly.entity_id
_entity_poly.type
_entity_poly.pdbx_seq_one_letter_code
_entity_poly.pdbx_strand_id
1 'polypeptide(L)' 'MPRNIAAVISRHPGLLHDLQTVYGAEDLYNLLEVFAVDAHNQQAIANARK' A
#
# COMPACT_ATOMS: atom_id res chain seq x y z
N MET A 1 -4.39 0.57 -17.20
CA MET A 1 -3.79 -0.20 -16.08
C MET A 1 -4.52 0.13 -14.81
N PRO A 2 -5.05 -0.84 -14.05
CA PRO A 2 -5.71 -0.56 -12.78
C PRO A 2 -4.71 0.15 -11.85
N ARG A 3 -4.99 1.41 -11.51
CA ARG A 3 -4.10 2.29 -10.71
C ARG A 3 -3.75 1.70 -9.34
N ASN A 4 -4.61 0.83 -8.84
CA ASN A 4 -4.56 0.19 -7.54
C ASN A 4 -3.34 -0.73 -7.43
N ILE A 5 -3.13 -1.61 -8.42
CA ILE A 5 -1.96 -2.50 -8.47
C ILE A 5 -0.69 -1.66 -8.61
N ALA A 6 -0.71 -0.64 -9.48
CA ALA A 6 0.43 0.26 -9.68
C ALA A 6 0.84 0.97 -8.38
N ALA A 7 -0.12 1.42 -7.57
CA ALA A 7 0.15 2.04 -6.28
C ALA A 7 0.84 1.08 -5.31
N VAL A 8 0.40 -0.19 -5.25
CA VAL A 8 1.02 -1.18 -4.37
C VAL A 8 2.43 -1.55 -4.82
N ILE A 9 2.61 -1.90 -6.10
CA ILE A 9 3.94 -2.31 -6.60
C ILE A 9 4.94 -1.16 -6.63
N SER A 10 4.49 0.10 -6.71
CA SER A 10 5.40 1.26 -6.62
C SER A 10 6.04 1.39 -5.24
N ARG A 11 5.35 0.93 -4.19
CA ARG A 11 5.86 0.94 -2.81
C ARG A 11 6.56 -0.37 -2.45
N HIS A 12 6.06 -1.50 -2.97
CA HIS A 12 6.64 -2.83 -2.77
C HIS A 12 6.61 -3.65 -4.07
N PRO A 13 7.64 -3.49 -4.94
CA PRO A 13 7.69 -4.16 -6.25
C PRO A 13 7.63 -5.70 -6.18
N GLY A 14 8.11 -6.28 -5.08
CA GLY A 14 8.11 -7.73 -4.86
C GLY A 14 6.71 -8.35 -4.77
N LEU A 15 5.68 -7.57 -4.45
CA LEU A 15 4.31 -8.07 -4.33
C LEU A 15 3.61 -8.28 -5.68
N LEU A 16 4.23 -7.92 -6.81
CA LEU A 16 3.59 -8.06 -8.12
C LEU A 16 3.24 -9.52 -8.42
N HIS A 17 4.14 -10.45 -8.12
CA HIS A 17 3.88 -11.88 -8.33
C HIS A 17 2.69 -12.33 -7.49
N ASP A 18 2.71 -12.01 -6.19
CA ASP A 18 1.68 -12.45 -5.25
C ASP A 18 0.31 -11.84 -5.58
N LEU A 19 0.24 -10.57 -6.02
CA LEU A 19 -0.98 -9.92 -6.52
C LEU A 19 -1.57 -10.58 -7.78
N GLN A 20 -0.78 -11.34 -8.52
CA GLN A 20 -1.21 -12.04 -9.73
C GLN A 20 -1.54 -13.51 -9.48
N THR A 21 -1.07 -14.11 -8.39
CA THR A 21 -1.13 -15.56 -8.17
C THR A 21 -1.76 -16.00 -6.85
N VAL A 22 -1.61 -15.22 -5.77
CA VAL A 22 -2.03 -15.60 -4.41
C VAL A 22 -3.12 -14.67 -3.88
N TYR A 23 -2.93 -13.37 -4.03
CA TYR A 23 -3.80 -12.36 -3.44
C TYR A 23 -5.04 -12.09 -4.29
N GLY A 24 -6.16 -11.92 -3.59
CA GLY A 24 -7.41 -11.49 -4.18
C GLY A 24 -7.56 -9.97 -4.24
N ALA A 25 -8.72 -9.53 -4.72
CA ALA A 25 -9.05 -8.10 -4.74
C ALA A 25 -9.12 -7.51 -3.33
N GLU A 26 -9.58 -8.27 -2.34
CA GLU A 26 -9.66 -7.82 -0.95
C GLU A 26 -8.28 -7.54 -0.37
N ASP A 27 -7.31 -8.44 -0.58
CA ASP A 27 -5.93 -8.25 -0.14
C ASP A 27 -5.30 -7.00 -0.76
N LEU A 28 -5.57 -6.73 -2.04
CA LEU A 28 -5.14 -5.51 -2.72
C LEU A 28 -5.69 -4.26 -2.02
N TYR A 29 -6.96 -4.25 -1.63
CA TYR A 29 -7.56 -3.12 -0.91
C TYR A 29 -7.05 -2.99 0.52
N ASN A 30 -6.85 -4.10 1.23
CA ASN A 30 -6.24 -4.11 2.56
C ASN A 30 -4.83 -3.51 2.53
N LEU A 31 -4.01 -3.87 1.54
CA LEU A 31 -2.67 -3.28 1.35
C LEU A 31 -2.73 -1.77 1.10
N LEU A 32 -3.69 -1.30 0.29
CA LEU A 32 -3.89 0.12 0.05
C LEU A 32 -4.28 0.87 1.33
N GLU A 33 -5.14 0.29 2.16
CA GLU A 33 -5.52 0.87 3.45
C GLU A 33 -4.32 0.95 4.41
N VAL A 34 -3.53 -0.13 4.52
CA VAL A 34 -2.29 -0.13 5.30
C VAL A 34 -1.36 1.00 4.86
N PHE A 35 -1.17 1.18 3.55
CA PHE A 35 -0.31 2.26 3.04
C PHE A 35 -0.82 3.66 3.35
N ALA A 36 -2.15 3.85 3.36
CA ALA A 36 -2.77 5.12 3.72
C ALA A 36 -2.59 5.41 5.23
N VAL A 37 -2.81 4.41 6.09
CA VAL A 37 -2.61 4.52 7.54
C VAL A 37 -1.14 4.80 7.87
N ASP A 38 -0.21 4.11 7.23
CA ASP A 38 1.22 4.37 7.40
C ASP A 38 1.60 5.80 7.03
N ALA A 39 1.09 6.31 5.91
CA ALA A 39 1.35 7.68 5.48
C ALA A 39 0.80 8.70 6.49
N HIS A 40 -0.40 8.45 7.01
CA HIS A 40 -0.99 9.27 8.07
C HIS A 40 -0.13 9.25 9.34
N ASN A 41 0.29 8.07 9.80
CA ASN A 41 1.13 7.91 10.98
C ASN A 41 2.48 8.63 10.83
N GLN A 42 3.13 8.52 9.67
CA GLN A 42 4.37 9.24 9.38
C GLN A 42 4.19 10.76 9.47
N GLN A 43 3.08 11.29 8.96
CA GLN A 43 2.75 12.72 9.06
C GLN A 43 2.47 13.14 10.52
N ALA A 44 1.71 12.35 11.27
CA ALA A 44 1.42 12.63 12.68
C ALA A 44 2.71 12.68 13.51
N ILE A 45 3.61 11.71 13.32
CA ILE A 45 4.93 11.69 13.98
C ILE A 45 5.77 12.91 13.57
N ALA A 46 5.80 13.27 12.29
CA ALA A 46 6.54 14.43 11.81
C ALA A 46 6.00 15.74 12.41
N ASN A 47 4.69 15.85 12.61
CA ASN A 47 4.07 17.02 13.23
C ASN A 47 4.30 17.06 14.74
N ALA A 48 4.31 15.91 15.44
CA ALA A 48 4.60 15.84 16.87
C ALA A 48 6.06 16.16 17.23
N ARG A 49 6.97 16.11 16.25
CA ARG A 49 8.40 16.46 16.40
C ARG A 49 8.71 17.92 16.12
N LYS A 50 7.74 18.70 15.62
CA LYS A 50 7.86 20.14 15.39
C LYS A 50 7.39 20.90 16.62
#